data_AF-A0A4S2HI23-F1
#
_entry.id   AF-A0A4S2HI23-F1
#
_cell.length_a   1.000
_cell.length_b   1.000
_cell.length_c   1.000
_cell.angle_alpha   90.00
_cell.angle_beta   90.00
_cell.angle_gamma   90.00
#
_symmetry.space_group_name_H-M   'P 1'
#
loop_
_entity.id
_entity.type
_entity.pdbx_description
1 polymer ?
#
loop_
_entity_poly.entity_id
_entity_poly.type
_entity_poly.pdbx_seq_one_letter_code
_entity_poly.pdbx_strand_id
1 'polypeptide(L)'
;MKRQKRWLIVLAMAVVLGCAGCGMEETIIVNPDLSAQAVVNYYTTSQEEAAVAKELGEGYTYEQLMEEAGCTYLGTEERDGTVHNVYQSTQKMSRADSKDSFVVLTQDQAVLDIGGFEEIQKEILGGEDFPNSLKFLNTEDITVKVKYPFQVYKTNGILQEDGCTVFYPLNTIKNKERIYAVRTSKCAKTGTCTIKGVKNNGCYRKIKTVKASSGGVITSFRVNNESQPENEYTAVKDGVYKVKVKMLTGSTKTVKFTVDRTKPQTNIKAKTYSGKVKITFKDKTSGIKKATLNGKRIKSGKTVSRAGNYVLKISDKAGNVRTVKFSIV
;
A
#
# COMPACT_ATOMS: atom_id res chain seq x y z
N MET A 1 5.63 8.18 12.38
CA MET A 1 4.50 7.59 11.62
C MET A 1 4.97 7.22 10.22
N LYS A 2 4.68 6.01 9.74
CA LYS A 2 4.90 5.67 8.33
C LYS A 2 4.03 6.59 7.46
N ARG A 3 4.55 6.97 6.31
CA ARG A 3 3.96 7.81 5.24
C ARG A 3 2.57 7.40 4.72
N GLN A 4 1.96 6.38 5.30
CA GLN A 4 0.59 5.96 5.01
C GLN A 4 -0.38 7.03 5.52
N LYS A 5 -1.28 7.44 4.63
CA LYS A 5 -2.55 8.13 4.95
C LYS A 5 -2.51 9.67 5.09
N ARG A 6 -1.88 10.45 4.20
CA ARG A 6 -2.27 11.88 4.07
C ARG A 6 -3.60 12.06 3.33
N TRP A 7 -3.78 11.41 2.18
CA TRP A 7 -5.05 11.45 1.44
C TRP A 7 -6.19 10.71 2.15
N LEU A 8 -5.89 9.62 2.86
CA LEU A 8 -6.86 8.92 3.71
C LEU A 8 -7.24 9.69 4.98
N ILE A 9 -6.44 10.68 5.41
CA ILE A 9 -6.85 11.64 6.45
C ILE A 9 -7.83 12.67 5.87
N VAL A 10 -7.69 13.07 4.60
CA VAL A 10 -8.70 13.92 3.92
C VAL A 10 -10.04 13.18 3.81
N LEU A 11 -9.99 11.92 3.37
CA LEU A 11 -11.15 11.04 3.23
C LEU A 11 -11.75 10.61 4.60
N ALA A 12 -10.94 10.55 5.66
CA ALA A 12 -11.42 10.28 7.04
C ALA A 12 -11.93 11.54 7.76
N MET A 13 -11.37 12.72 7.51
CA MET A 13 -11.90 14.00 8.02
C MET A 13 -13.26 14.34 7.39
N ALA A 14 -13.46 13.97 6.12
CA ALA A 14 -14.77 13.97 5.46
C ALA A 14 -15.82 13.11 6.21
N VAL A 15 -15.42 11.96 6.76
CA VAL A 15 -16.33 11.06 7.48
C VAL A 15 -16.73 11.58 8.87
N VAL A 16 -15.89 12.42 9.51
CA VAL A 16 -16.14 12.91 10.89
C VAL A 16 -17.09 14.13 10.94
N LEU A 17 -17.27 14.86 9.82
CA LEU A 17 -18.19 16.01 9.74
C LEU A 17 -19.54 15.67 9.06
N GLY A 18 -19.74 14.42 8.61
CA GLY A 18 -20.97 13.92 7.98
C GLY A 18 -22.09 13.60 8.98
N CYS A 19 -22.29 14.46 9.98
CA CYS A 19 -23.23 14.22 11.08
C CYS A 19 -24.54 14.95 10.82
N ALA A 20 -25.64 14.18 10.77
CA ALA A 20 -27.03 14.59 10.51
C ALA A 20 -27.36 14.91 9.04
N GLY A 21 -27.60 13.87 8.24
CA GLY A 21 -28.29 13.97 6.93
C GLY A 21 -27.60 14.78 5.82
N CYS A 22 -26.45 15.39 6.10
CA CYS A 22 -25.70 16.18 5.14
C CYS A 22 -25.10 15.30 4.02
N GLY A 23 -25.44 15.61 2.77
CA GLY A 23 -24.73 15.08 1.63
C GLY A 23 -23.32 15.67 1.64
N MET A 24 -22.29 14.85 1.43
CA MET A 24 -20.93 15.33 1.19
C MET A 24 -20.46 14.85 -0.16
N GLU A 25 -19.83 15.75 -0.92
CA GLU A 25 -19.21 15.39 -2.19
C GLU A 25 -17.76 15.88 -2.22
N GLU A 26 -16.81 14.95 -2.22
CA GLU A 26 -15.40 15.26 -2.42
C GLU A 26 -15.00 15.04 -3.89
N THR A 27 -14.40 16.07 -4.49
CA THR A 27 -13.77 16.01 -5.81
C THR A 27 -12.27 16.25 -5.70
N ILE A 28 -11.46 15.27 -6.12
CA ILE A 28 -10.03 15.45 -6.30
C ILE A 28 -9.79 16.03 -7.70
N ILE A 29 -9.27 17.26 -7.77
CA ILE A 29 -8.89 17.91 -9.03
C ILE A 29 -7.38 17.85 -9.15
N VAL A 30 -6.88 17.14 -10.16
CA VAL A 30 -5.45 17.12 -10.51
C VAL A 30 -5.19 18.17 -11.58
N ASN A 31 -4.32 19.13 -11.27
CA ASN A 31 -3.98 20.24 -12.14
C ASN A 31 -2.95 19.86 -13.22
N PRO A 32 -2.82 20.65 -14.31
CA PRO A 32 -1.84 20.39 -15.36
C PRO A 32 -0.38 20.34 -14.91
N ASP A 33 -0.01 20.96 -13.80
CA ASP A 33 1.34 20.88 -13.22
C ASP A 33 1.54 19.63 -12.32
N LEU A 34 0.50 18.81 -12.17
CA LEU A 34 0.38 17.66 -11.28
C LEU A 34 0.34 18.00 -9.79
N SER A 35 0.10 19.27 -9.43
CA SER A 35 -0.50 19.59 -8.14
C SER A 35 -1.94 19.10 -8.12
N ALA A 36 -2.56 19.06 -6.95
CA ALA A 36 -3.95 18.67 -6.83
C ALA A 36 -4.65 19.50 -5.77
N GLN A 37 -5.97 19.48 -5.79
CA GLN A 37 -6.79 20.01 -4.72
C GLN A 37 -7.97 19.07 -4.46
N ALA A 38 -8.28 18.87 -3.19
CA ALA A 38 -9.55 18.26 -2.78
C ALA A 38 -10.53 19.38 -2.53
N VAL A 39 -11.64 19.36 -3.27
CA VAL A 39 -12.77 20.27 -3.10
C VAL A 39 -13.88 19.46 -2.47
N VAL A 40 -14.33 19.87 -1.28
CA VAL A 40 -15.39 19.19 -0.55
C VAL A 40 -16.59 20.12 -0.49
N ASN A 41 -17.72 19.69 -1.04
CA ASN A 41 -19.00 20.35 -0.88
C ASN A 41 -19.79 19.66 0.23
N TYR A 42 -20.30 20.45 1.16
CA TYR A 42 -21.21 20.05 2.23
C TYR A 42 -22.59 20.59 1.87
N TYR A 43 -23.58 19.70 1.86
CA TYR A 43 -24.96 20.00 1.52
C TYR A 43 -25.80 19.77 2.77
N THR A 44 -26.35 20.85 3.33
CA THR A 44 -27.08 20.84 4.61
C THR A 44 -28.46 21.44 4.45
N THR A 45 -29.48 20.86 5.07
CA THR A 45 -30.80 21.48 5.15
C THR A 45 -30.87 22.46 6.30
N SER A 46 -31.76 23.45 6.24
CA SER A 46 -31.94 24.40 7.36
C SER A 46 -32.33 23.71 8.68
N GLN A 47 -32.97 22.54 8.61
CA GLN A 47 -33.31 21.74 9.81
C GLN A 47 -32.07 21.13 10.45
N GLU A 48 -31.14 20.60 9.65
CA GLU A 48 -29.87 20.03 10.12
C GLU A 48 -28.99 21.11 10.75
N GLU A 49 -28.87 22.27 10.09
CA GLU A 49 -28.10 23.40 10.61
C GLU A 49 -28.64 23.89 11.94
N ALA A 50 -29.97 24.01 12.06
CA ALA A 50 -30.61 24.40 13.31
C ALA A 50 -30.40 23.37 14.43
N ALA A 51 -30.40 22.08 14.10
CA ALA A 51 -30.11 21.02 15.06
C ALA A 51 -28.66 21.09 15.55
N VAL A 52 -27.69 21.28 14.65
CA VAL A 52 -26.28 21.43 15.00
C VAL A 52 -26.04 22.69 15.82
N ALA A 53 -26.62 23.84 15.43
CA ALA A 53 -26.49 25.09 16.17
C ALA A 53 -27.00 24.97 17.62
N LYS A 54 -28.07 24.20 17.85
CA LYS A 54 -28.60 23.95 19.20
C LYS A 54 -27.61 23.20 20.10
N GLU A 55 -26.82 22.29 19.55
CA GLU A 55 -25.80 21.53 20.28
C GLU A 55 -24.54 22.35 20.58
N LEU A 56 -24.25 23.37 19.75
CA LEU A 56 -23.07 24.24 19.93
C LEU A 56 -23.25 25.27 21.06
N GLY A 57 -24.48 25.50 21.52
CA GLY A 57 -24.82 26.43 22.59
C GLY A 57 -25.43 27.74 22.08
N GLU A 58 -26.03 28.50 23.01
CA GLU A 58 -26.72 29.76 22.66
C GLU A 58 -25.77 30.77 22.01
N GLY A 59 -26.18 31.32 20.87
CA GLY A 59 -25.47 32.40 20.16
C GLY A 59 -24.47 31.94 19.10
N TYR A 60 -24.29 30.63 18.89
CA TYR A 60 -23.38 30.09 17.89
C TYR A 60 -24.15 29.53 16.68
N THR A 61 -23.83 30.01 15.47
CA THR A 61 -24.52 29.58 14.24
C THR A 61 -23.77 28.47 13.50
N TYR A 62 -24.50 27.71 12.68
CA TYR A 62 -23.87 26.73 11.80
C TYR A 62 -22.93 27.38 10.78
N GLU A 63 -23.29 28.56 10.26
CA GLU A 63 -22.45 29.32 9.33
C GLU A 63 -21.10 29.70 9.98
N GLN A 64 -21.11 30.14 11.24
CA GLN A 64 -19.88 30.43 12.01
C GLN A 64 -19.01 29.19 12.18
N LEU A 65 -19.61 28.02 12.49
CA LEU A 65 -18.89 26.76 12.54
C LEU A 65 -18.18 26.47 11.22
N MET A 66 -18.90 26.64 10.10
CA MET A 66 -18.37 26.34 8.77
C MET A 66 -17.29 27.33 8.35
N GLU A 67 -17.42 28.62 8.69
CA GLU A 67 -16.40 29.63 8.46
C GLU A 67 -15.12 29.33 9.28
N GLU A 68 -15.26 28.99 10.56
CA GLU A 68 -14.12 28.58 11.41
C GLU A 68 -13.45 27.30 10.91
N ALA A 69 -14.22 26.38 10.30
CA ALA A 69 -13.71 25.21 9.61
C ALA A 69 -13.06 25.53 8.25
N GLY A 70 -13.02 26.80 7.83
CA GLY A 70 -12.43 27.26 6.59
C GLY A 70 -13.28 26.97 5.35
N CYS A 71 -14.59 26.81 5.52
CA CYS A 71 -15.53 26.63 4.42
C CYS A 71 -16.10 27.98 3.97
N THR A 72 -16.55 28.04 2.72
CA THR A 72 -17.22 29.19 2.12
C THR A 72 -18.64 28.81 1.71
N TYR A 73 -19.63 29.63 2.08
CA TYR A 73 -21.00 29.44 1.62
C TYR A 73 -21.14 29.80 0.13
N LEU A 74 -21.77 28.92 -0.64
CA LEU A 74 -21.92 29.05 -2.09
C LEU A 74 -23.38 29.33 -2.53
N GLY A 75 -24.33 29.34 -1.60
CA GLY A 75 -25.76 29.48 -1.88
C GLY A 75 -26.53 28.19 -1.63
N THR A 76 -27.66 28.04 -2.32
CA THR A 76 -28.55 26.87 -2.19
C THR A 76 -28.62 26.04 -3.48
N GLU A 77 -28.82 24.73 -3.32
CA GLU A 77 -29.01 23.78 -4.41
C GLU A 77 -30.16 22.82 -4.06
N GLU A 78 -31.01 22.51 -5.03
CA GLU A 78 -32.05 21.48 -4.87
C GLU A 78 -31.50 20.11 -5.25
N ARG A 79 -31.55 19.16 -4.32
CA ARG A 79 -31.11 17.76 -4.51
C ARG A 79 -32.21 16.84 -4.04
N ASP A 80 -32.64 15.94 -4.91
CA ASP A 80 -33.72 14.97 -4.66
C ASP A 80 -34.99 15.62 -4.08
N GLY A 81 -35.37 16.80 -4.59
CA GLY A 81 -36.54 17.56 -4.15
C GLY A 81 -36.39 18.29 -2.82
N THR A 82 -35.17 18.32 -2.24
CA THR A 82 -34.87 19.01 -0.99
C THR A 82 -33.85 20.12 -1.24
N VAL A 83 -34.12 21.32 -0.70
CA VAL A 83 -33.19 22.45 -0.78
C VAL A 83 -32.10 22.30 0.27
N HIS A 84 -30.86 22.39 -0.17
CA HIS A 84 -29.68 22.35 0.68
C HIS A 84 -28.90 23.66 0.56
N ASN A 85 -28.43 24.17 1.68
CA ASN A 85 -27.31 25.09 1.75
C ASN A 85 -26.03 24.37 1.34
N VAL A 86 -25.18 25.07 0.58
CA VAL A 86 -23.92 24.52 0.07
C VAL A 86 -22.76 25.28 0.67
N TYR A 87 -21.90 24.57 1.41
CA TYR A 87 -20.62 25.08 1.88
C TYR A 87 -19.50 24.33 1.18
N GLN A 88 -18.38 25.00 0.90
CA GLN A 88 -17.24 24.39 0.23
C GLN A 88 -15.94 24.64 0.98
N SER A 89 -15.14 23.60 1.17
CA SER A 89 -13.73 23.72 1.56
C SER A 89 -12.82 23.27 0.42
N THR A 90 -11.63 23.87 0.35
CA THR A 90 -10.60 23.47 -0.63
C THR A 90 -9.28 23.23 0.07
N GLN A 91 -8.76 22.01 -0.04
CA GLN A 91 -7.43 21.67 0.41
C GLN A 91 -6.48 21.52 -0.78
N LYS A 92 -5.46 22.38 -0.85
CA LYS A 92 -4.44 22.33 -1.91
C LYS A 92 -3.30 21.38 -1.53
N MET A 93 -2.82 20.62 -2.51
CA MET A 93 -1.66 19.74 -2.40
C MET A 93 -0.59 20.20 -3.39
N SER A 94 0.65 20.31 -2.92
CA SER A 94 1.79 20.56 -3.81
C SER A 94 1.96 19.39 -4.78
N ARG A 95 2.65 19.62 -5.91
CA ARG A 95 3.01 18.54 -6.84
C ARG A 95 3.71 17.35 -6.17
N ALA A 96 4.52 17.60 -5.14
CA ALA A 96 5.21 16.55 -4.40
C ALA A 96 4.23 15.74 -3.55
N ASP A 97 3.35 16.41 -2.81
CA ASP A 97 2.33 15.76 -1.98
C ASP A 97 1.32 14.99 -2.84
N SER A 98 0.89 15.55 -3.98
CA SER A 98 0.02 14.85 -4.93
C SER A 98 0.67 13.59 -5.46
N LYS A 99 1.96 13.61 -5.80
CA LYS A 99 2.67 12.40 -6.25
C LYS A 99 2.82 11.35 -5.14
N ASP A 100 2.91 11.77 -3.88
CA ASP A 100 2.96 10.85 -2.74
C ASP A 100 1.58 10.24 -2.41
N SER A 101 0.48 10.90 -2.80
CA SER A 101 -0.90 10.40 -2.61
C SER A 101 -1.34 9.37 -3.67
N PHE A 102 -0.64 9.29 -4.79
CA PHE A 102 -0.94 8.38 -5.90
C PHE A 102 0.15 7.33 -6.02
N VAL A 103 -0.22 6.11 -6.41
CA VAL A 103 0.77 5.07 -6.74
C VAL A 103 1.58 5.48 -7.99
N VAL A 104 0.89 6.10 -8.95
CA VAL A 104 1.50 6.73 -10.13
C VAL A 104 0.71 7.98 -10.46
N LEU A 105 1.38 9.13 -10.58
CA LEU A 105 0.79 10.36 -11.11
C LEU A 105 1.72 11.01 -12.14
N THR A 106 1.26 11.04 -13.38
CA THR A 106 1.97 11.58 -14.54
C THR A 106 0.98 12.24 -15.49
N GLN A 107 1.48 12.89 -16.54
CA GLN A 107 0.63 13.44 -17.61
C GLN A 107 -0.08 12.38 -18.47
N ASP A 108 0.32 11.11 -18.36
CA ASP A 108 -0.23 10.02 -19.17
C ASP A 108 -1.12 9.07 -18.39
N GLN A 109 -0.98 9.03 -17.06
CA GLN A 109 -1.73 8.13 -16.19
C GLN A 109 -1.76 8.62 -14.76
N ALA A 110 -2.88 8.30 -14.10
CA ALA A 110 -3.07 8.40 -12.67
C ALA A 110 -3.54 7.03 -12.14
N VAL A 111 -2.94 6.56 -11.06
CA VAL A 111 -3.27 5.27 -10.41
C VAL A 111 -3.32 5.49 -8.91
N LEU A 112 -4.43 5.11 -8.28
CA LEU A 112 -4.61 5.17 -6.83
C LEU A 112 -4.78 3.76 -6.28
N ASP A 113 -4.25 3.54 -5.08
CA ASP A 113 -4.50 2.32 -4.32
C ASP A 113 -5.82 2.44 -3.57
N ILE A 114 -6.69 1.45 -3.75
CA ILE A 114 -7.95 1.30 -3.01
C ILE A 114 -8.01 -0.04 -2.29
N GLY A 115 -6.96 -0.87 -2.38
CA GLY A 115 -6.94 -2.20 -1.76
C GLY A 115 -6.98 -2.17 -0.23
N GLY A 116 -6.53 -1.07 0.40
CA GLY A 116 -6.67 -0.85 1.83
C GLY A 116 -7.99 -0.21 2.26
N PHE A 117 -8.89 0.12 1.33
CA PHE A 117 -10.11 0.86 1.66
C PHE A 117 -11.06 0.03 2.54
N GLU A 118 -11.21 -1.27 2.28
CA GLU A 118 -12.05 -2.15 3.12
C GLU A 118 -11.52 -2.29 4.56
N GLU A 119 -10.21 -2.32 4.76
CA GLU A 119 -9.60 -2.36 6.10
C GLU A 119 -9.85 -1.04 6.84
N ILE A 120 -9.75 0.08 6.13
CA ILE A 120 -9.98 1.41 6.69
C ILE A 120 -11.45 1.63 7.00
N GLN A 121 -12.36 1.15 6.15
CA GLN A 121 -13.80 1.16 6.41
C GLN A 121 -14.13 0.38 7.69
N LYS A 122 -13.51 -0.79 7.90
CA LYS A 122 -13.67 -1.56 9.15
C LYS A 122 -13.05 -0.88 10.37
N GLU A 123 -11.86 -0.28 10.24
CA GLU A 123 -11.22 0.44 11.34
C GLU A 123 -12.00 1.70 11.74
N ILE A 124 -12.53 2.45 10.77
CA ILE A 124 -13.26 3.69 11.01
C ILE A 124 -14.69 3.38 11.50
N LEU A 125 -15.44 2.50 10.83
CA LEU A 125 -16.86 2.27 11.13
C LEU A 125 -17.12 1.12 12.11
N GLY A 126 -16.13 0.27 12.35
CA GLY A 126 -16.23 -0.92 13.20
C GLY A 126 -15.53 -0.82 14.55
N GLY A 127 -14.94 0.33 14.89
CA GLY A 127 -14.33 0.57 16.20
C GLY A 127 -15.38 0.67 17.32
N GLU A 128 -15.10 0.10 18.49
CA GLU A 128 -15.99 0.15 19.66
C GLU A 128 -16.27 1.59 20.15
N ASP A 129 -15.35 2.52 19.86
CA ASP A 129 -15.48 3.96 20.18
C ASP A 129 -16.23 4.77 19.10
N PHE A 130 -16.68 4.15 18.01
CA PHE A 130 -17.47 4.85 17.01
C PHE A 130 -18.90 5.05 17.54
N PRO A 131 -19.38 6.30 17.69
CA PRO A 131 -20.68 6.57 18.27
C PRO A 131 -21.78 5.77 17.56
N ASN A 132 -22.66 5.10 18.31
CA ASN A 132 -23.83 4.43 17.74
C ASN A 132 -24.68 5.39 16.89
N SER A 133 -24.62 6.69 17.18
CA SER A 133 -25.25 7.76 16.42
C SER A 133 -24.69 7.94 15.02
N LEU A 134 -23.53 7.40 14.64
CA LEU A 134 -22.92 7.52 13.29
C LEU A 134 -23.02 6.23 12.46
N LYS A 135 -23.77 5.23 12.93
CA LYS A 135 -24.07 3.99 12.21
C LYS A 135 -25.00 4.17 11.00
N PHE A 136 -25.55 5.36 10.80
CA PHE A 136 -26.37 5.71 9.62
C PHE A 136 -25.53 5.98 8.36
N LEU A 137 -24.20 6.06 8.47
CA LEU A 137 -23.32 6.20 7.31
C LEU A 137 -23.48 4.96 6.41
N ASN A 138 -24.36 5.08 5.42
CA ASN A 138 -24.49 4.07 4.37
C ASN A 138 -23.25 4.15 3.48
N THR A 139 -22.23 3.38 3.85
CA THR A 139 -20.96 3.35 3.13
C THR A 139 -21.02 2.52 1.86
N GLU A 140 -22.18 1.98 1.52
CA GLU A 140 -22.43 1.29 0.26
C GLU A 140 -22.43 2.23 -0.95
N ASP A 141 -22.54 3.55 -0.75
CA ASP A 141 -22.64 4.54 -1.85
C ASP A 141 -21.46 5.54 -1.92
N ILE A 142 -20.32 5.21 -1.32
CA ILE A 142 -19.13 6.08 -1.43
C ILE A 142 -18.63 6.07 -2.88
N THR A 143 -18.55 7.25 -3.48
CA THR A 143 -17.98 7.46 -4.81
C THR A 143 -16.76 8.37 -4.73
N VAL A 144 -15.61 7.89 -5.18
CA VAL A 144 -14.42 8.74 -5.33
C VAL A 144 -14.54 9.46 -6.68
N LYS A 145 -14.54 10.80 -6.66
CA LYS A 145 -14.61 11.63 -7.87
C LYS A 145 -13.26 12.27 -8.14
N VAL A 146 -12.71 12.06 -9.34
CA VAL A 146 -11.41 12.63 -9.74
C VAL A 146 -11.51 13.32 -11.09
N LYS A 147 -11.13 14.59 -11.15
CA LYS A 147 -10.93 15.35 -12.40
C LYS A 147 -9.45 15.34 -12.76
N TYR A 148 -9.13 14.75 -13.91
CA TYR A 148 -7.76 14.62 -14.42
C TYR A 148 -7.36 15.79 -15.31
N PRO A 149 -6.05 16.08 -15.44
CA PRO A 149 -5.55 17.18 -16.28
C PRO A 149 -5.48 16.79 -17.77
N PHE A 150 -6.14 15.70 -18.15
CA PHE A 150 -6.09 15.14 -19.49
C PHE A 150 -7.40 14.46 -19.86
N GLN A 151 -7.69 14.42 -21.16
CA GLN A 151 -8.76 13.61 -21.73
C GLN A 151 -8.49 12.13 -21.47
N VAL A 152 -9.43 11.47 -20.80
CA VAL A 152 -9.32 10.08 -20.37
C VAL A 152 -9.65 9.16 -21.53
N TYR A 153 -8.66 8.42 -22.00
CA TYR A 153 -8.84 7.37 -23.01
C TYR A 153 -9.42 6.09 -22.42
N LYS A 154 -8.98 5.71 -21.21
CA LYS A 154 -9.46 4.50 -20.54
C LYS A 154 -9.39 4.64 -19.03
N THR A 155 -10.39 4.13 -18.34
CA THR A 155 -10.47 4.03 -16.88
C THR A 155 -11.15 2.72 -16.48
N ASN A 156 -11.17 2.40 -15.19
CA ASN A 156 -12.08 1.41 -14.59
C ASN A 156 -13.19 2.05 -13.74
N GLY A 157 -13.39 3.37 -13.83
CA GLY A 157 -14.57 4.07 -13.33
C GLY A 157 -15.52 4.50 -14.46
N ILE A 158 -16.44 5.39 -14.12
CA ILE A 158 -17.47 5.96 -15.00
C ILE A 158 -16.97 7.33 -15.48
N LEU A 159 -16.58 7.42 -16.75
CA LEU A 159 -16.14 8.67 -17.38
C LEU A 159 -17.34 9.60 -17.60
N GLN A 160 -17.19 10.86 -17.19
CA GLN A 160 -18.21 11.91 -17.37
C GLN A 160 -18.09 12.58 -18.76
N GLU A 161 -19.11 13.35 -19.13
CA GLU A 161 -19.21 14.00 -20.46
C GLU A 161 -18.07 14.98 -20.77
N ASP A 162 -17.45 15.58 -19.75
CA ASP A 162 -16.30 16.48 -19.92
C ASP A 162 -15.03 15.77 -20.41
N GLY A 163 -15.05 14.43 -20.43
CA GLY A 163 -13.94 13.57 -20.85
C GLY A 163 -12.73 13.57 -19.92
N CYS A 164 -12.79 14.29 -18.79
CA CYS A 164 -11.67 14.46 -17.85
C CYS A 164 -12.02 14.01 -16.43
N THR A 165 -13.30 13.97 -16.08
CA THR A 165 -13.80 13.59 -14.75
C THR A 165 -14.23 12.14 -14.74
N VAL A 166 -13.82 11.39 -13.72
CA VAL A 166 -14.19 9.98 -13.54
C VAL A 166 -14.77 9.77 -12.15
N PHE A 167 -15.90 9.07 -12.10
CA PHE A 167 -16.51 8.61 -10.86
C PHE A 167 -16.12 7.16 -10.61
N TYR A 168 -15.73 6.86 -9.38
CA TYR A 168 -15.34 5.53 -8.92
C TYR A 168 -16.24 5.10 -7.76
N PRO A 169 -17.44 4.56 -8.04
CA PRO A 169 -18.31 4.03 -7.01
C PRO A 169 -17.63 2.82 -6.35
N LEU A 170 -17.31 2.93 -5.07
CA LEU A 170 -16.46 1.95 -4.37
C LEU A 170 -17.12 0.57 -4.28
N ASN A 171 -18.45 0.52 -4.20
CA ASN A 171 -19.24 -0.72 -4.27
C ASN A 171 -19.01 -1.52 -5.58
N THR A 172 -18.86 -0.83 -6.72
CA THR A 172 -18.64 -1.47 -8.03
C THR A 172 -17.19 -1.94 -8.23
N ILE A 173 -16.25 -1.39 -7.47
CA ILE A 173 -14.81 -1.65 -7.61
C ILE A 173 -14.19 -2.33 -6.39
N LYS A 174 -14.97 -2.75 -5.39
CA LYS A 174 -14.51 -3.41 -4.14
C LYS A 174 -13.50 -4.55 -4.33
N ASN A 175 -13.63 -5.31 -5.42
CA ASN A 175 -12.71 -6.41 -5.74
C ASN A 175 -11.44 -5.98 -6.50
N LYS A 176 -11.21 -4.67 -6.66
CA LYS A 176 -10.05 -4.10 -7.34
C LYS A 176 -9.08 -3.55 -6.30
N GLU A 177 -7.79 -3.80 -6.53
CA GLU A 177 -6.74 -3.20 -5.69
C GLU A 177 -6.52 -1.72 -6.03
N ARG A 178 -6.81 -1.32 -7.27
CA ARG A 178 -6.46 0.01 -7.79
C ARG A 178 -7.52 0.56 -8.72
N ILE A 179 -7.69 1.88 -8.68
CA ILE A 179 -8.37 2.67 -9.70
C ILE A 179 -7.37 3.39 -10.58
N TYR A 180 -7.73 3.64 -11.83
CA TYR A 180 -6.85 4.31 -12.77
C TYR A 180 -7.61 5.12 -13.82
N ALA A 181 -6.96 6.16 -14.33
CA ALA A 181 -7.29 6.80 -15.59
C ALA A 181 -6.03 6.97 -16.43
N VAL A 182 -6.14 6.74 -17.74
CA VAL A 182 -5.03 6.91 -18.68
C VAL A 182 -5.41 7.78 -19.85
N ARG A 183 -4.45 8.59 -20.30
CA ARG A 183 -4.60 9.54 -21.40
C ARG A 183 -4.54 8.89 -22.78
N THR A 184 -3.72 7.85 -22.95
CA THR A 184 -3.39 7.33 -24.29
C THR A 184 -3.61 5.83 -24.43
N SER A 185 -3.96 5.43 -25.65
CA SER A 185 -4.05 4.01 -26.03
C SER A 185 -2.72 3.28 -25.87
N LYS A 186 -1.59 3.98 -26.12
CA LYS A 186 -0.23 3.46 -25.89
C LYS A 186 -0.02 3.06 -24.43
N CYS A 187 -0.37 3.94 -23.48
CA CYS A 187 -0.29 3.63 -22.05
C CYS A 187 -1.19 2.44 -21.69
N ALA A 188 -2.44 2.45 -22.19
CA ALA A 188 -3.42 1.39 -21.91
C ALA A 188 -3.02 0.00 -22.44
N LYS A 189 -2.29 -0.05 -23.56
CA LYS A 189 -1.87 -1.29 -24.26
C LYS A 189 -0.47 -1.77 -23.85
N THR A 190 0.27 -1.00 -23.03
CA THR A 190 1.62 -1.41 -22.59
C THR A 190 1.51 -2.52 -21.54
N GLY A 191 1.87 -3.76 -21.92
CA GLY A 191 1.79 -4.95 -21.08
C GLY A 191 3.07 -5.35 -20.35
N THR A 192 4.15 -4.58 -20.49
CA THR A 192 5.47 -4.90 -19.93
C THR A 192 5.78 -4.06 -18.71
N CYS A 193 6.38 -4.68 -17.68
CA CYS A 193 6.93 -3.98 -16.53
C CYS A 193 8.36 -4.44 -16.20
N THR A 194 9.10 -3.57 -15.51
CA THR A 194 10.44 -3.85 -14.98
C THR A 194 10.37 -4.00 -13.47
N ILE A 195 10.98 -5.07 -12.94
CA ILE A 195 11.16 -5.29 -11.50
C ILE A 195 12.65 -5.10 -11.21
N LYS A 196 12.99 -4.14 -10.35
CA LYS A 196 14.36 -3.81 -9.94
C LYS A 196 14.59 -4.14 -8.46
N GLY A 197 15.86 -4.16 -8.06
CA GLY A 197 16.31 -4.40 -6.67
C GLY A 197 16.61 -5.86 -6.33
N VAL A 198 16.00 -6.79 -7.06
CA VAL A 198 16.18 -8.25 -6.91
C VAL A 198 16.24 -8.97 -8.26
N LYS A 199 17.04 -10.04 -8.34
CA LYS A 199 17.02 -11.05 -9.40
C LYS A 199 16.06 -12.19 -9.04
N ASN A 200 15.46 -12.82 -10.05
CA ASN A 200 14.64 -14.01 -9.86
C ASN A 200 15.47 -15.16 -9.27
N ASN A 201 14.93 -15.79 -8.23
CA ASN A 201 15.56 -16.79 -7.37
C ASN A 201 16.84 -16.33 -6.66
N GLY A 202 17.07 -15.01 -6.56
CA GLY A 202 18.22 -14.46 -5.83
C GLY A 202 18.10 -14.64 -4.31
N CYS A 203 19.22 -14.89 -3.63
CA CYS A 203 19.33 -14.97 -2.16
C CYS A 203 20.22 -13.84 -1.64
N TYR A 204 19.80 -13.17 -0.56
CA TYR A 204 20.48 -11.98 -0.05
C TYR A 204 20.66 -12.02 1.47
N ARG A 205 21.90 -11.77 1.92
CA ARG A 205 22.25 -11.57 3.35
C ARG A 205 21.93 -10.19 3.92
N LYS A 206 21.15 -9.39 3.21
CA LYS A 206 20.75 -8.04 3.60
C LYS A 206 19.31 -7.81 3.19
N ILE A 207 18.66 -6.88 3.88
CA ILE A 207 17.34 -6.34 3.50
C ILE A 207 17.35 -5.94 2.02
N LYS A 208 16.25 -6.21 1.34
CA LYS A 208 16.07 -5.87 -0.07
C LYS A 208 14.77 -5.14 -0.30
N THR A 209 14.88 -4.08 -1.09
CA THR A 209 13.74 -3.36 -1.63
C THR A 209 13.55 -3.77 -3.08
N VAL A 210 12.33 -4.17 -3.42
CA VAL A 210 11.89 -4.49 -4.78
C VAL A 210 10.98 -3.37 -5.26
N LYS A 211 11.20 -2.90 -6.49
CA LYS A 211 10.37 -1.84 -7.12
C LYS A 211 9.92 -2.30 -8.50
N ALA A 212 8.64 -2.09 -8.81
CA ALA A 212 8.09 -2.26 -10.15
C ALA A 212 7.93 -0.89 -10.83
N SER A 213 8.18 -0.84 -12.14
CA SER A 213 7.98 0.35 -12.97
C SER A 213 7.50 -0.06 -14.36
N SER A 214 6.72 0.79 -15.00
CA SER A 214 6.11 0.50 -16.30
C SER A 214 5.65 1.80 -16.97
N GLY A 215 5.68 1.84 -18.31
CA GLY A 215 5.00 2.89 -19.10
C GLY A 215 3.49 2.66 -19.24
N GLY A 216 3.01 1.45 -18.95
CA GLY A 216 1.59 1.12 -18.80
C GLY A 216 1.17 0.98 -17.33
N VAL A 217 -0.13 0.75 -17.11
CA VAL A 217 -0.74 0.73 -15.78
C VAL A 217 -0.51 -0.59 -15.05
N ILE A 218 0.06 -0.52 -13.84
CA ILE A 218 0.11 -1.63 -12.89
C ILE A 218 -1.17 -1.61 -12.05
N THR A 219 -2.04 -2.61 -12.23
CA THR A 219 -3.32 -2.72 -11.54
C THR A 219 -3.25 -3.56 -10.26
N SER A 220 -2.15 -4.29 -10.05
CA SER A 220 -1.90 -5.05 -8.82
C SER A 220 -0.39 -5.22 -8.59
N PHE A 221 0.04 -5.02 -7.35
CA PHE A 221 1.38 -5.36 -6.87
C PHE A 221 1.22 -6.18 -5.59
N ARG A 222 1.50 -7.47 -5.65
CA ARG A 222 1.36 -8.38 -4.51
C ARG A 222 2.69 -8.95 -4.07
N VAL A 223 2.87 -9.11 -2.77
CA VAL A 223 3.98 -9.82 -2.15
C VAL A 223 3.41 -10.92 -1.27
N ASN A 224 3.77 -12.18 -1.54
CA ASN A 224 3.23 -13.35 -0.82
C ASN A 224 1.69 -13.39 -0.80
N ASN A 225 1.09 -12.97 -1.93
CA ASN A 225 -0.37 -12.82 -2.15
C ASN A 225 -1.02 -11.63 -1.42
N GLU A 226 -0.31 -10.89 -0.58
CA GLU A 226 -0.81 -9.67 0.06
C GLU A 226 -0.65 -8.48 -0.90
N SER A 227 -1.72 -7.71 -1.08
CA SER A 227 -1.68 -6.45 -1.86
C SER A 227 -0.76 -5.45 -1.20
N GLN A 228 0.02 -4.72 -1.99
CA GLN A 228 0.82 -3.61 -1.50
C GLN A 228 0.30 -2.30 -2.11
N PRO A 229 0.22 -1.24 -1.29
CA PRO A 229 -0.29 0.05 -1.77
C PRO A 229 0.64 0.65 -2.83
N GLU A 230 1.95 0.48 -2.65
CA GLU A 230 2.96 1.00 -3.55
C GLU A 230 3.41 -0.04 -4.58
N ASN A 231 4.03 0.44 -5.67
CA ASN A 231 4.82 -0.40 -6.57
C ASN A 231 6.19 -0.77 -5.98
N GLU A 232 6.29 -0.85 -4.66
CA GLU A 232 7.52 -1.03 -3.91
C GLU A 232 7.27 -1.84 -2.64
N TYR A 233 8.22 -2.71 -2.31
CA TYR A 233 8.20 -3.45 -1.05
C TYR A 233 9.60 -3.64 -0.51
N THR A 234 9.77 -3.45 0.81
CA THR A 234 11.04 -3.69 1.51
C THR A 234 10.94 -4.92 2.40
N ALA A 235 11.64 -5.99 2.01
CA ALA A 235 11.75 -7.24 2.76
C ALA A 235 12.70 -7.07 3.95
N VAL A 236 12.13 -6.71 5.11
CA VAL A 236 12.88 -6.47 6.37
C VAL A 236 13.10 -7.72 7.22
N LYS A 237 12.31 -8.77 6.99
CA LYS A 237 12.40 -10.06 7.69
C LYS A 237 13.13 -11.09 6.83
N ASP A 238 13.69 -12.10 7.48
CA ASP A 238 14.20 -13.26 6.78
C ASP A 238 13.00 -14.07 6.26
N GLY A 239 13.07 -14.54 5.02
CA GLY A 239 11.96 -15.24 4.39
C GLY A 239 12.09 -15.36 2.87
N VAL A 240 11.17 -16.13 2.31
CA VAL A 240 10.98 -16.27 0.86
C VAL A 240 9.84 -15.33 0.44
N TYR A 241 10.09 -14.55 -0.60
CA TYR A 241 9.18 -13.54 -1.10
C TYR A 241 8.83 -13.83 -2.56
N LYS A 242 7.54 -13.85 -2.86
CA LYS A 242 6.99 -13.95 -4.22
C LYS A 242 6.29 -12.65 -4.57
N VAL A 243 6.90 -11.88 -5.45
CA VAL A 243 6.34 -10.64 -6.01
C VAL A 243 5.56 -11.00 -7.27
N LYS A 244 4.30 -10.59 -7.35
CA LYS A 244 3.46 -10.73 -8.54
C LYS A 244 2.91 -9.36 -8.93
N VAL A 245 3.20 -8.95 -10.15
CA VAL A 245 2.71 -7.69 -10.74
C VAL A 245 1.70 -8.02 -11.83
N LYS A 246 0.52 -7.40 -11.80
CA LYS A 246 -0.50 -7.49 -12.87
C LYS A 246 -0.61 -6.15 -13.57
N MET A 247 -0.62 -6.19 -14.90
CA MET A 247 -0.82 -5.03 -15.75
C MET A 247 -2.29 -4.88 -16.12
N LEU A 248 -2.69 -3.68 -16.55
CA LEU A 248 -4.01 -3.42 -17.13
C LEU A 248 -4.33 -4.34 -18.32
N THR A 249 -3.33 -4.68 -19.14
CA THR A 249 -3.50 -5.62 -20.27
C THR A 249 -3.77 -7.07 -19.84
N GLY A 250 -3.75 -7.37 -18.54
CA GLY A 250 -3.84 -8.72 -18.01
C GLY A 250 -2.50 -9.46 -17.95
N SER A 251 -1.45 -8.93 -18.59
CA SER A 251 -0.08 -9.48 -18.51
C SER A 251 0.40 -9.51 -17.06
N THR A 252 1.13 -10.56 -16.69
CA THR A 252 1.69 -10.71 -15.33
C THR A 252 3.18 -10.94 -15.35
N LYS A 253 3.87 -10.43 -14.32
CA LYS A 253 5.29 -10.70 -14.08
C LYS A 253 5.49 -11.16 -12.65
N THR A 254 6.21 -12.28 -12.47
CA THR A 254 6.49 -12.85 -11.15
C THR A 254 7.99 -12.93 -10.92
N VAL A 255 8.44 -12.54 -9.73
CA VAL A 255 9.82 -12.70 -9.26
C VAL A 255 9.80 -13.32 -7.88
N LYS A 256 10.60 -14.35 -7.67
CA LYS A 256 10.85 -14.94 -6.35
C LYS A 256 12.23 -14.51 -5.85
N PHE A 257 12.36 -14.23 -4.56
CA PHE A 257 13.66 -13.98 -3.94
C PHE A 257 13.65 -14.34 -2.46
N THR A 258 14.85 -14.49 -1.87
CA THR A 258 15.03 -14.85 -0.47
C THR A 258 15.88 -13.80 0.22
N VAL A 259 15.41 -13.30 1.38
CA VAL A 259 16.26 -12.57 2.33
C VAL A 259 16.58 -13.54 3.47
N ASP A 260 17.87 -13.71 3.76
CA ASP A 260 18.33 -14.60 4.80
C ASP A 260 19.61 -14.03 5.41
N ARG A 261 19.50 -13.47 6.61
CA ARG A 261 20.61 -12.88 7.37
C ARG A 261 21.14 -13.83 8.43
N THR A 262 20.59 -15.04 8.50
CA THR A 262 20.85 -16.00 9.55
C THR A 262 21.99 -16.93 9.14
N LYS A 263 23.02 -17.06 9.99
CA LYS A 263 24.11 -18.00 9.74
C LYS A 263 23.63 -19.44 9.88
N PRO A 264 24.16 -20.38 9.07
CA PRO A 264 23.91 -21.81 9.22
C PRO A 264 24.11 -22.31 10.65
N GLN A 265 23.32 -23.31 11.02
CA GLN A 265 23.38 -23.99 12.32
C GLN A 265 24.13 -25.32 12.17
N THR A 266 24.86 -25.71 13.23
CA THR A 266 25.60 -26.97 13.32
C THR A 266 25.46 -27.56 14.72
N ASN A 267 25.57 -28.89 14.84
CA ASN A 267 25.60 -29.57 16.15
C ASN A 267 26.95 -29.46 16.88
N ILE A 268 27.99 -28.96 16.20
CA ILE A 268 29.30 -28.74 16.80
C ILE A 268 29.25 -27.51 17.71
N LYS A 269 29.25 -27.75 19.02
CA LYS A 269 29.14 -26.73 20.08
C LYS A 269 30.31 -26.74 21.05
N ALA A 270 30.95 -27.89 21.27
CA ALA A 270 32.08 -28.01 22.18
C ALA A 270 33.42 -27.74 21.47
N LYS A 271 34.42 -27.30 22.24
CA LYS A 271 35.79 -27.13 21.76
C LYS A 271 36.51 -28.47 21.57
N THR A 272 36.20 -29.47 22.40
CA THR A 272 36.85 -30.78 22.42
C THR A 272 35.79 -31.88 22.56
N TYR A 273 36.01 -33.01 21.89
CA TYR A 273 35.19 -34.22 21.99
C TYR A 273 36.10 -35.43 22.26
N SER A 274 35.76 -36.26 23.25
CA SER A 274 36.50 -37.48 23.62
C SER A 274 36.15 -38.72 22.78
N GLY A 275 35.60 -38.50 21.59
CA GLY A 275 35.13 -39.59 20.74
C GLY A 275 34.66 -39.12 19.37
N LYS A 276 34.21 -40.06 18.55
CA LYS A 276 33.77 -39.78 17.18
C LYS A 276 32.60 -38.79 17.15
N VAL A 277 32.65 -37.84 16.23
CA VAL A 277 31.62 -36.80 16.07
C VAL A 277 30.94 -36.94 14.72
N LYS A 278 29.61 -37.08 14.71
CA LYS A 278 28.79 -36.97 13.49
C LYS A 278 28.39 -35.51 13.29
N ILE A 279 29.01 -34.84 12.33
CA ILE A 279 28.74 -33.44 12.02
C ILE A 279 27.41 -33.33 11.27
N THR A 280 26.47 -32.54 11.80
CA THR A 280 25.24 -32.16 11.11
C THR A 280 25.11 -30.65 11.05
N PHE A 281 24.60 -30.16 9.92
CA PHE A 281 24.34 -28.74 9.73
C PHE A 281 23.11 -28.53 8.87
N LYS A 282 22.46 -27.38 9.08
CA LYS A 282 21.26 -26.96 8.35
C LYS A 282 21.20 -25.45 8.23
N ASP A 283 20.47 -25.01 7.22
CA ASP A 283 20.01 -23.63 7.09
C ASP A 283 18.51 -23.67 6.77
N LYS A 284 17.73 -22.82 7.45
CA LYS A 284 16.26 -22.88 7.40
C LYS A 284 15.67 -22.09 6.23
N THR A 285 16.39 -21.10 5.69
CA THR A 285 15.78 -20.07 4.83
C THR A 285 16.31 -20.16 3.41
N SER A 286 17.62 -19.95 3.19
CA SER A 286 18.22 -20.00 1.85
C SER A 286 18.81 -21.37 1.52
N GLY A 287 19.04 -22.20 2.54
CA GLY A 287 19.62 -23.53 2.42
C GLY A 287 21.14 -23.51 2.29
N ILE A 288 21.77 -24.66 2.51
CA ILE A 288 23.23 -24.79 2.47
C ILE A 288 23.75 -24.69 1.04
N LYS A 289 24.77 -23.86 0.83
CA LYS A 289 25.52 -23.77 -0.44
C LYS A 289 26.77 -24.63 -0.43
N LYS A 290 27.55 -24.57 0.65
CA LYS A 290 28.83 -25.29 0.77
C LYS A 290 29.21 -25.48 2.24
N ALA A 291 29.70 -26.67 2.58
CA ALA A 291 30.35 -26.95 3.86
C ALA A 291 31.71 -27.62 3.63
N THR A 292 32.72 -27.24 4.42
CA THR A 292 34.07 -27.79 4.36
C THR A 292 34.61 -28.09 5.75
N LEU A 293 35.32 -29.20 5.88
CA LEU A 293 36.10 -29.60 7.05
C LEU A 293 37.59 -29.59 6.66
N ASN A 294 38.40 -28.76 7.31
CA ASN A 294 39.81 -28.56 6.95
C ASN A 294 40.00 -28.28 5.44
N GLY A 295 39.15 -27.42 4.89
CA GLY A 295 39.14 -27.06 3.47
C GLY A 295 38.48 -28.08 2.53
N LYS A 296 38.31 -29.34 2.93
CA LYS A 296 37.70 -30.40 2.11
C LYS A 296 36.18 -30.38 2.21
N ARG A 297 35.47 -30.48 1.08
CA ARG A 297 34.00 -30.44 1.06
C ARG A 297 33.39 -31.64 1.80
N ILE A 298 32.35 -31.39 2.59
CA ILE A 298 31.58 -32.45 3.28
C ILE A 298 30.07 -32.27 3.10
N LYS A 299 29.32 -33.36 3.23
CA LYS A 299 27.86 -33.36 3.37
C LYS A 299 27.47 -33.43 4.85
N SER A 300 26.25 -33.01 5.17
CA SER A 300 25.68 -33.18 6.52
C SER A 300 25.60 -34.68 6.83
N GLY A 301 25.93 -35.06 8.07
CA GLY A 301 26.01 -36.45 8.52
C GLY A 301 27.41 -37.07 8.45
N LYS A 302 28.45 -36.34 8.04
CA LYS A 302 29.84 -36.84 8.02
C LYS A 302 30.31 -37.15 9.45
N THR A 303 30.74 -38.40 9.67
CA THR A 303 31.42 -38.81 10.92
C THR A 303 32.93 -38.58 10.82
N VAL A 304 33.50 -38.08 11.91
CA VAL A 304 34.93 -37.89 12.11
C VAL A 304 35.34 -38.62 13.38
N SER A 305 36.33 -39.52 13.30
CA SER A 305 36.80 -40.33 14.42
C SER A 305 38.29 -40.19 14.71
N ARG A 306 39.08 -39.66 13.76
CA ARG A 306 40.52 -39.48 13.94
C ARG A 306 40.78 -38.31 14.89
N ALA A 307 41.64 -38.53 15.88
CA ALA A 307 42.12 -37.47 16.75
C ALA A 307 42.79 -36.35 15.93
N GLY A 308 42.62 -35.12 16.39
CA GLY A 308 43.20 -33.94 15.75
C GLY A 308 42.29 -32.72 15.75
N ASN A 309 42.83 -31.64 15.17
CA ASN A 309 42.16 -30.34 15.11
C ASN A 309 41.38 -30.17 13.80
N TYR A 310 40.18 -29.61 13.92
CA TYR A 310 39.25 -29.45 12.81
C TYR A 310 38.67 -28.05 12.73
N VAL A 311 38.59 -27.53 11.51
CA VAL A 311 37.91 -26.28 11.16
C VAL A 311 36.75 -26.61 10.25
N LEU A 312 35.52 -26.46 10.77
CA LEU A 312 34.30 -26.60 10.01
C LEU A 312 33.82 -25.22 9.57
N LYS A 313 33.72 -25.01 8.25
CA LYS A 313 33.19 -23.78 7.64
C LYS A 313 31.95 -24.13 6.81
N ILE A 314 30.82 -23.51 7.12
CA ILE A 314 29.53 -23.73 6.47
C ILE A 314 29.05 -22.40 5.92
N SER A 315 28.56 -22.41 4.68
CA SER A 315 27.97 -21.25 4.00
C SER A 315 26.63 -21.59 3.37
N ASP A 316 25.68 -20.69 3.48
CA ASP A 316 24.36 -20.78 2.84
C ASP A 316 24.33 -20.11 1.45
N LYS A 317 23.15 -20.14 0.81
CA LYS A 317 22.96 -19.54 -0.53
C LYS A 317 22.90 -18.02 -0.50
N ALA A 318 22.52 -17.40 0.63
CA ALA A 318 22.56 -15.94 0.83
C ALA A 318 23.97 -15.39 1.09
N GLY A 319 24.92 -16.28 1.40
CA GLY A 319 26.31 -15.96 1.67
C GLY A 319 26.63 -15.74 3.14
N ASN A 320 25.78 -16.13 4.10
CA ASN A 320 26.18 -16.14 5.50
C ASN A 320 27.12 -17.32 5.75
N VAL A 321 28.04 -17.14 6.71
CA VAL A 321 29.10 -18.11 7.01
C VAL A 321 29.16 -18.39 8.50
N ARG A 322 29.17 -19.67 8.85
CA ARG A 322 29.48 -20.19 10.19
C ARG A 322 30.84 -20.90 10.13
N THR A 323 31.77 -20.47 10.97
CA THR A 323 33.05 -21.17 11.17
C THR A 323 33.14 -21.61 12.62
N VAL A 324 33.44 -22.89 12.85
CA VAL A 324 33.68 -23.45 14.19
C VAL A 324 34.98 -24.26 14.17
N LYS A 325 35.72 -24.20 15.27
CA LYS A 325 36.95 -24.97 15.49
C LYS A 325 36.69 -25.95 16.62
N PHE A 326 37.08 -27.21 16.44
CA PHE A 326 36.95 -28.25 17.46
C PHE A 326 38.08 -29.28 17.32
N SER A 327 38.37 -30.01 18.40
CA SER A 327 39.29 -31.14 18.39
C SER A 327 38.58 -32.45 18.77
N ILE A 328 39.14 -33.55 18.30
CA ILE A 328 38.85 -34.90 18.80
C ILE A 328 40.10 -35.39 19.52
N VAL A 329 39.94 -35.82 20.76
CA VAL A 329 40.98 -36.43 21.61
C VAL A 329 40.66 -37.89 21.83
#